data_AF-A0A9P9NRZ1-F1
#
_entry.id   AF-A0A9P9NRZ1-F1
#
_cell.length_a   1.000
_cell.length_b   1.000
_cell.length_c   1.000
_cell.angle_alpha   90.00
_cell.angle_beta   90.00
_cell.angle_gamma   90.00
#
_symmetry.space_group_name_H-M   'P 1'
#
loop_
_entity.id
_entity.type
_entity.pdbx_description
1 polymer ?
#
loop_
_entity_poly.entity_id
_entity_poly.type
_entity_poly.pdbx_seq_one_letter_code
_entity_poly.pdbx_strand_id
1 'polypeptide(L)'
;MPVYSLFPYWTDLLIAKDMPHGIFWEVTGASPNRSLSIEWYVTRYQHEEQYFHFKVVVDEASPNVVAFEYYDVRDKGAKGTIGVQGPKNGESNAIKFYPPALTPISSSSVLIQQSKVVSRTATSI
;
A
#
# COMPACT_ATOMS: atom_id res chain seq x y z
N MET A 1 -9.64 -0.32 -17.05
CA MET A 1 -8.57 -0.06 -16.05
C MET A 1 -7.23 -0.42 -16.67
N PRO A 2 -6.14 0.30 -16.34
CA PRO A 2 -4.79 -0.02 -16.79
C PRO A 2 -4.42 -1.48 -16.49
N VAL A 3 -3.58 -2.05 -17.35
CA VAL A 3 -3.15 -3.47 -17.27
C VAL A 3 -2.45 -3.76 -15.95
N TYR A 4 -1.60 -2.84 -15.50
CA TYR A 4 -0.97 -2.86 -14.19
C TYR A 4 -1.60 -1.79 -13.31
N SER A 5 -2.13 -2.18 -12.15
CA SER A 5 -2.69 -1.24 -11.17
C SER A 5 -2.30 -1.65 -9.76
N LEU A 6 -1.95 -0.68 -8.92
CA LEU A 6 -1.64 -0.87 -7.51
C LEU A 6 -2.73 -0.18 -6.68
N PHE A 7 -3.28 -0.91 -5.71
CA PHE A 7 -4.29 -0.43 -4.78
C PHE A 7 -3.71 -0.56 -3.37
N PRO A 8 -2.84 0.37 -2.92
CA PRO A 8 -2.27 0.29 -1.58
C PRO A 8 -3.32 0.47 -0.49
N TYR A 9 -4.29 1.33 -0.71
CA TYR A 9 -5.47 1.44 0.13
C TYR A 9 -6.58 2.10 -0.68
N TRP A 10 -7.61 1.33 -1.01
CA TRP A 10 -8.77 1.82 -1.75
C TRP A 10 -9.96 2.01 -0.82
N THR A 11 -10.30 3.26 -0.58
CA THR A 11 -11.54 3.72 0.08
C THR A 11 -11.78 5.18 -0.34
N ASP A 12 -12.79 5.83 0.23
CA ASP A 12 -13.12 7.25 0.02
C ASP A 12 -12.06 8.20 0.65
N LEU A 13 -10.80 8.08 0.24
CA LEU A 13 -9.68 8.88 0.78
C LEU A 13 -9.82 10.37 0.44
N LEU A 14 -9.45 11.24 1.38
CA LEU A 14 -9.63 12.68 1.32
C LEU A 14 -8.36 13.42 1.78
N ILE A 15 -7.91 14.36 0.95
CA ILE A 15 -6.99 15.44 1.35
C ILE A 15 -7.88 16.61 1.78
N ALA A 16 -8.01 16.83 3.09
CA ALA A 16 -8.86 17.85 3.66
C ALA A 16 -8.11 19.19 3.71
N LYS A 17 -8.85 20.29 3.56
CA LYS A 17 -8.29 21.65 3.63
C LYS A 17 -7.77 21.90 5.05
N ASP A 18 -6.67 22.63 5.16
CA ASP A 18 -6.06 23.05 6.44
C ASP A 18 -5.56 21.89 7.34
N MET A 19 -5.46 20.68 6.78
CA MET A 19 -4.86 19.51 7.42
C MET A 19 -3.46 19.23 6.85
N PRO A 20 -2.55 18.59 7.61
CA PRO A 20 -1.20 18.24 7.16
C PRO A 20 -1.17 17.11 6.11
N HIS A 21 -2.21 16.95 5.29
CA HIS A 21 -2.34 15.85 4.33
C HIS A 21 -1.46 16.05 3.10
N GLY A 22 -1.06 14.95 2.47
CA GLY A 22 -0.26 14.98 1.26
C GLY A 22 -0.06 13.62 0.61
N ILE A 23 0.41 13.68 -0.63
CA ILE A 23 0.97 12.55 -1.35
C ILE A 23 2.42 12.92 -1.67
N PHE A 24 3.35 12.16 -1.12
CA PHE A 24 4.79 12.39 -1.25
C PHE A 24 5.40 11.26 -2.08
N TRP A 25 6.48 11.55 -2.79
CA TRP A 25 7.20 10.51 -3.52
C TRP A 25 8.69 10.82 -3.58
N GLU A 26 9.49 9.77 -3.68
CA GLU A 26 10.93 9.87 -3.88
C GLU A 26 11.43 8.70 -4.73
N VAL A 27 12.50 8.95 -5.48
CA VAL A 27 13.29 7.90 -6.13
C VAL A 27 14.67 7.91 -5.50
N THR A 28 15.08 6.79 -4.93
CA THR A 28 16.40 6.61 -4.32
C THR A 28 17.22 5.60 -5.13
N GLY A 29 18.54 5.59 -4.88
CA GLY A 29 19.47 4.71 -5.60
C GLY A 29 19.82 5.19 -7.01
N ALA A 30 20.39 4.28 -7.80
CA ALA A 30 20.81 4.52 -9.17
C ALA A 30 20.58 3.27 -10.01
N SER A 31 20.33 3.43 -11.31
CA SER A 31 20.10 2.31 -12.22
C SER A 31 21.25 1.30 -12.15
N PRO A 32 20.99 -0.02 -12.10
CA PRO A 32 19.68 -0.68 -12.22
C PRO A 32 18.99 -1.01 -10.88
N ASN A 33 19.35 -0.34 -9.77
CA ASN A 33 18.86 -0.60 -8.42
C ASN A 33 18.21 0.66 -7.83
N ARG A 34 17.19 1.21 -8.51
CA ARG A 34 16.39 2.31 -7.97
C ARG A 34 15.18 1.79 -7.19
N SER A 35 14.77 2.57 -6.20
CA SER A 35 13.52 2.34 -5.46
C SER A 35 12.61 3.57 -5.61
N LEU A 36 11.36 3.36 -6.00
CA LEU A 36 10.31 4.38 -5.98
C LEU A 36 9.44 4.18 -4.74
N SER A 37 9.39 5.20 -3.90
CA SER A 37 8.47 5.29 -2.76
C SER A 37 7.37 6.28 -3.05
N ILE A 38 6.12 5.92 -2.79
CA ILE A 38 4.96 6.84 -2.83
C ILE A 38 4.24 6.72 -1.48
N GLU A 39 4.05 7.82 -0.79
CA GLU A 39 3.52 7.88 0.56
C GLU A 39 2.26 8.75 0.61
N TRP A 40 1.25 8.26 1.32
CA TRP A 40 -0.01 8.95 1.55
C TRP A 40 -0.15 9.26 3.03
N TYR A 41 -0.47 10.51 3.34
CA TYR A 41 -0.97 10.92 4.64
C TYR A 41 -2.27 11.67 4.43
N VAL A 42 -3.40 11.00 4.71
CA VAL A 42 -4.74 11.44 4.29
C VAL A 42 -5.79 11.03 5.33
N THR A 43 -7.03 11.48 5.13
CA THR A 43 -8.19 11.05 5.92
C THR A 43 -9.24 10.37 5.03
N ARG A 44 -10.44 10.09 5.55
CA ARG A 44 -11.59 9.58 4.78
C ARG A 44 -12.72 10.61 4.69
N TYR A 45 -13.39 10.64 3.55
CA TYR A 45 -14.60 11.44 3.33
C TYR A 45 -15.65 11.16 4.42
N GLN A 46 -16.25 12.23 4.98
CA GLN A 46 -17.17 12.20 6.12
C GLN A 46 -16.60 11.64 7.44
N HIS A 47 -15.29 11.41 7.52
CA HIS A 47 -14.60 10.81 8.65
C HIS A 47 -13.19 11.40 8.81
N GLU A 48 -13.11 12.74 8.87
CA GLU A 48 -11.84 13.47 8.86
C GLU A 48 -10.94 13.14 10.07
N GLU A 49 -11.52 12.61 11.15
CA GLU A 49 -10.82 12.10 12.33
C GLU A 49 -10.04 10.78 12.10
N GLN A 50 -10.25 10.10 10.97
CA GLN A 50 -9.63 8.81 10.65
C GLN A 50 -8.41 9.00 9.76
N TYR A 51 -7.25 9.08 10.37
CA TYR A 51 -5.99 9.18 9.64
C TYR A 51 -5.57 7.86 9.01
N PHE A 52 -5.06 7.97 7.78
CA PHE A 52 -4.46 6.90 7.02
C PHE A 52 -3.07 7.34 6.59
N HIS A 53 -2.06 6.59 7.05
CA HIS A 53 -0.67 6.80 6.76
C HIS A 53 -0.07 5.50 6.24
N PHE A 54 0.23 5.47 4.95
CA PHE A 54 0.74 4.27 4.27
C PHE A 54 1.62 4.63 3.09
N LYS A 55 2.45 3.69 2.65
CA LYS A 55 3.43 3.86 1.58
C LYS A 55 3.47 2.64 0.66
N VAL A 56 3.75 2.88 -0.61
CA VAL A 56 4.09 1.88 -1.62
C VAL A 56 5.57 1.99 -1.92
N VAL A 57 6.25 0.84 -2.00
CA VAL A 57 7.63 0.77 -2.49
C VAL A 57 7.69 -0.23 -3.65
N VAL A 58 8.29 0.21 -4.76
CA VAL A 58 8.66 -0.63 -5.90
C VAL A 58 10.15 -0.52 -6.12
N ASP A 59 10.82 -1.65 -6.29
CA ASP A 59 12.28 -1.74 -6.37
C ASP A 59 12.73 -2.44 -7.66
N GLU A 60 13.67 -1.84 -8.40
CA GLU A 60 14.21 -2.42 -9.63
C GLU A 60 14.98 -3.72 -9.38
N ALA A 61 15.64 -3.87 -8.23
CA ALA A 61 16.36 -5.07 -7.83
C ALA A 61 15.42 -6.22 -7.43
N SER A 62 14.14 -5.93 -7.18
CA SER A 62 13.11 -6.92 -6.83
C SER A 62 11.94 -6.90 -7.82
N PRO A 63 12.17 -7.35 -9.07
CA PRO A 63 11.13 -7.34 -10.09
C PRO A 63 9.92 -8.18 -9.68
N ASN A 64 8.72 -7.75 -10.09
CA ASN A 64 7.44 -8.39 -9.79
C ASN A 64 7.03 -8.40 -8.30
N VAL A 65 7.73 -7.65 -7.46
CA VAL A 65 7.39 -7.45 -6.04
C VAL A 65 7.01 -5.99 -5.82
N VAL A 66 5.95 -5.79 -5.03
CA VAL A 66 5.61 -4.49 -4.45
C VAL A 66 5.42 -4.63 -2.95
N ALA A 67 5.88 -3.65 -2.19
CA ALA A 67 5.66 -3.56 -0.77
C ALA A 67 4.61 -2.48 -0.46
N PHE A 68 3.59 -2.84 0.32
CA PHE A 68 2.68 -1.89 0.95
C PHE A 68 3.02 -1.82 2.44
N GLU A 69 3.43 -0.64 2.90
CA GLU A 69 3.76 -0.36 4.31
C GLU A 69 2.62 0.48 4.92
N TYR A 70 2.11 0.05 6.08
CA TYR A 70 1.06 0.76 6.81
C TYR A 70 1.59 1.23 8.16
N TYR A 71 1.49 2.53 8.43
CA TYR A 71 1.92 3.17 9.68
C TYR A 71 0.72 3.48 10.59
N ASP A 72 -0.33 4.09 10.04
CA ASP A 72 -1.61 4.29 10.72
C ASP A 72 -2.78 3.96 9.78
N VAL A 73 -3.68 3.11 10.23
CA VAL A 73 -4.93 2.77 9.55
C VAL A 73 -5.98 2.68 10.63
N ARG A 74 -6.58 3.82 10.97
CA ARG A 74 -7.41 3.99 12.17
C ARG A 74 -8.56 2.98 12.28
N ASP A 75 -9.14 2.60 11.15
CA ASP A 75 -10.26 1.65 11.06
C ASP A 75 -9.84 0.18 11.00
N LYS A 76 -8.54 -0.12 11.16
CA LYS A 76 -7.94 -1.46 11.06
C LYS A 76 -8.24 -2.16 9.73
N GLY A 77 -8.50 -1.40 8.67
CA GLY A 77 -8.85 -1.94 7.36
C GLY A 77 -10.29 -2.40 7.20
N ALA A 78 -11.19 -1.99 8.09
CA ALA A 78 -12.59 -2.38 8.02
C ALA A 78 -13.28 -1.98 6.72
N LYS A 79 -12.82 -0.91 6.04
CA LYS A 79 -13.42 -0.39 4.80
C LYS A 79 -12.48 -0.39 3.59
N GLY A 80 -11.17 -0.53 3.80
CA GLY A 80 -10.18 -0.51 2.74
C GLY A 80 -10.08 -1.82 1.96
N THR A 81 -9.94 -1.72 0.64
CA THR A 81 -9.45 -2.83 -0.19
C THR A 81 -7.98 -2.58 -0.54
N ILE A 82 -7.14 -3.60 -0.46
CA ILE A 82 -5.74 -3.51 -0.93
C ILE A 82 -5.50 -4.58 -2.00
N GLY A 83 -4.60 -4.32 -2.95
CA GLY A 83 -4.27 -5.33 -3.95
C GLY A 83 -3.47 -4.82 -5.14
N VAL A 84 -3.27 -5.71 -6.10
CA VAL A 84 -2.61 -5.43 -7.37
C VAL A 84 -3.41 -6.03 -8.51
N GLN A 85 -3.29 -5.47 -9.71
CA GLN A 85 -3.82 -6.00 -10.95
C GLN A 85 -2.68 -6.12 -11.97
N GLY A 86 -2.67 -7.24 -12.72
CA GLY A 86 -1.76 -7.51 -13.83
C GLY A 86 -2.50 -7.91 -15.11
N PRO A 87 -1.79 -8.29 -16.19
CA PRO A 87 -2.36 -8.61 -17.49
C PRO A 87 -3.31 -9.82 -17.50
N LYS A 88 -4.26 -9.81 -18.44
CA LYS A 88 -5.34 -10.82 -18.60
C LYS A 88 -4.89 -12.17 -19.14
N ASN A 89 -3.64 -12.28 -19.58
CA ASN A 89 -3.20 -13.36 -20.48
C ASN A 89 -2.31 -14.41 -19.79
N GLY A 90 -2.34 -14.52 -18.46
CA GLY A 90 -1.59 -15.57 -17.75
C GLY A 90 -1.89 -15.68 -16.26
N GLU A 91 -2.00 -14.56 -15.54
CA GLU A 91 -2.17 -14.57 -14.07
C GLU A 91 -2.93 -13.31 -13.61
N SER A 92 -4.14 -13.07 -14.15
CA SER A 92 -5.02 -12.03 -13.62
C SER A 92 -5.59 -12.44 -12.27
N ASN A 93 -4.79 -12.25 -11.23
CA ASN A 93 -5.29 -12.26 -9.86
C ASN A 93 -5.35 -10.81 -9.42
N ALA A 94 -6.55 -10.21 -9.44
CA ALA A 94 -6.82 -9.13 -8.51
C ALA A 94 -6.73 -9.74 -7.11
N ILE A 95 -5.53 -9.75 -6.52
CA ILE A 95 -5.35 -10.26 -5.17
C ILE A 95 -5.85 -9.19 -4.24
N LYS A 96 -7.14 -9.26 -3.91
CA LYS A 96 -7.76 -8.39 -2.91
C LYS A 96 -7.41 -8.96 -1.54
N PHE A 97 -6.63 -8.22 -0.77
CA PHE A 97 -6.55 -8.45 0.65
C PHE A 97 -7.44 -7.41 1.35
N TYR A 98 -8.08 -7.83 2.43
CA TYR A 98 -8.49 -6.88 3.45
C TYR A 98 -7.24 -6.60 4.29
N PRO A 99 -6.97 -5.34 4.67
CA PRO A 99 -5.84 -5.05 5.54
C PRO A 99 -5.96 -5.96 6.77
N PRO A 100 -4.85 -6.54 7.23
CA PRO A 100 -4.86 -7.27 8.50
C PRO A 100 -5.37 -6.31 9.57
N ALA A 101 -6.09 -6.82 10.57
CA ALA A 101 -6.42 -6.03 11.75
C ALA A 101 -5.11 -5.49 12.36
N LEU A 102 -4.75 -4.26 12.03
CA LEU A 102 -3.53 -3.65 12.55
C LEU A 102 -3.77 -3.43 14.04
N THR A 103 -2.95 -4.09 14.86
CA THR A 103 -2.86 -3.72 16.27
C THR A 103 -2.32 -2.29 16.34
N PRO A 104 -2.84 -1.43 17.23
CA PRO A 104 -2.23 -0.12 17.42
C PRO A 104 -0.74 -0.32 17.68
N ILE A 105 0.11 0.52 17.08
CA ILE A 105 1.55 0.65 17.37
C ILE A 105 2.53 -0.28 16.60
N SER A 106 2.15 -0.99 15.53
CA SER A 106 3.16 -1.68 14.69
C SER A 106 3.02 -1.43 13.19
N SER A 107 4.10 -0.92 12.59
CA SER A 107 4.24 -0.84 11.13
C SER A 107 4.12 -2.24 10.54
N SER A 108 3.22 -2.41 9.57
CA SER A 108 3.01 -3.70 8.90
C SER A 108 3.33 -3.60 7.43
N SER A 109 4.17 -4.51 6.94
CA SER A 109 4.45 -4.63 5.51
C SER A 109 3.68 -5.81 4.90
N VAL A 110 3.10 -5.60 3.73
CA VAL A 110 2.53 -6.66 2.89
C VAL A 110 3.36 -6.71 1.61
N LEU A 111 4.04 -7.83 1.40
CA LEU A 111 4.72 -8.13 0.14
C LEU A 111 3.74 -8.79 -0.80
N ILE A 112 3.53 -8.18 -1.96
CA ILE A 112 2.69 -8.74 -3.01
C ILE A 112 3.60 -9.08 -4.18
N GLN A 113 3.71 -10.37 -4.48
CA GLN A 113 4.44 -10.89 -5.63
C GLN A 113 3.43 -11.32 -6.70
N GLN A 114 3.69 -10.95 -7.97
CA GLN A 114 2.78 -11.31 -9.07
C GLN A 114 2.70 -12.82 -9.36
N SER A 115 3.51 -13.66 -8.70
CA SER A 115 3.40 -15.12 -8.74
C SER A 115 3.33 -15.68 -7.31
N LYS A 116 2.16 -16.20 -6.91
CA LYS A 116 1.86 -16.89 -5.64
C LYS A 116 2.10 -16.04 -4.37
N VAL A 117 1.07 -15.88 -3.54
CA VAL A 117 1.17 -15.20 -2.23
C VAL A 117 2.24 -15.86 -1.36
N VAL A 118 3.37 -15.19 -1.12
CA VAL A 118 4.41 -15.65 -0.20
C VAL A 118 4.06 -15.15 1.22
N SER A 119 3.96 -16.09 2.16
CA SER A 119 3.49 -15.90 3.54
C SER A 119 4.34 -14.93 4.38
N ARG A 120 3.72 -14.34 5.40
CA ARG A 120 4.21 -13.28 6.30
C ARG A 120 5.21 -13.81 7.36
N THR A 121 6.24 -13.02 7.68
CA THR A 121 6.99 -13.13 8.94
C THR A 121 6.68 -11.92 9.81
N ALA A 122 6.11 -12.14 10.99
CA ALA A 122 6.07 -11.13 12.05
C ALA A 122 7.33 -11.34 12.90
N THR A 123 8.25 -10.38 12.92
CA THR A 123 9.35 -10.38 13.89
C THR A 123 8.88 -9.57 15.10
N SER A 124 8.55 -10.26 16.19
CA SER A 124 8.53 -9.64 17.52
C SER A 124 9.96 -9.45 18.00
N ILE A 125 10.27 -8.24 18.47
CA ILE A 125 11.36 -7.97 19.42
C ILE A 125 10.84 -8.21 20.84
#